data_AF-A0A2S7KZ57-F1
#
_entry.id   AF-A0A2S7KZ57-F1
#
_cell.length_a   1.000
_cell.length_b   1.000
_cell.length_c   1.000
_cell.angle_alpha   90.00
_cell.angle_beta   90.00
_cell.angle_gamma   90.00
#
_symmetry.space_group_name_H-M   'P 1'
#
loop_
_entity.id
_entity.type
_entity.pdbx_description
1 polymer ?
#
loop_
_entity_poly.entity_id
_entity_poly.type
_entity_poly.pdbx_seq_one_letter_code
_entity_poly.pdbx_strand_id
1 'polypeptide(L)'
;MIKANKKSFKLLLISIISLLLYFFIENSERINSAIVQIQNSHASRGFGYFILFNILKWFLVISGIISLIMYLKIIFTRTNS
;
A
#
# COMPACT_ATOMS: atom_id res chain seq x y z
N MET A 1 6.43 -20.08 23.41
CA MET A 1 5.36 -19.95 22.39
C MET A 1 4.94 -18.50 22.29
N ILE A 2 5.32 -17.81 21.21
CA ILE A 2 4.88 -16.44 20.95
C ILE A 2 3.35 -16.51 20.82
N LYS A 3 2.60 -16.05 21.83
CA LYS A 3 1.14 -15.84 21.71
C LYS A 3 0.93 -14.74 20.68
N ALA A 4 1.07 -15.02 19.39
CA ALA A 4 0.85 -14.07 18.30
C ALA A 4 -0.57 -13.53 18.51
N ASN A 5 -0.65 -12.29 18.99
CA ASN A 5 -1.92 -11.71 19.36
C ASN A 5 -2.67 -11.51 18.03
N LYS A 6 -3.90 -12.02 17.89
CA LYS A 6 -4.65 -11.97 16.60
C LYS A 6 -4.65 -10.56 15.98
N LYS A 7 -4.55 -9.51 16.82
CA LYS A 7 -4.40 -8.11 16.42
C LYS A 7 -3.09 -7.81 15.69
N SER A 8 -1.96 -8.31 16.17
CA SER A 8 -0.64 -8.11 15.55
C SER A 8 -0.51 -8.83 14.20
N PHE A 9 -1.08 -10.04 14.08
CA PHE A 9 -1.10 -10.77 12.82
C PHE A 9 -1.95 -10.08 11.74
N LYS A 10 -3.09 -9.48 12.14
CA LYS A 10 -3.92 -8.66 11.24
C LYS A 10 -3.15 -7.43 10.70
N LEU A 11 -2.41 -6.73 11.56
CA LEU A 11 -1.56 -5.59 11.15
C LEU A 11 -0.50 -6.00 10.14
N LEU A 12 0.13 -7.16 10.36
CA LEU A 12 1.12 -7.73 9.45
C LEU A 12 0.51 -8.05 8.08
N LEU A 13 -0.67 -8.71 8.07
CA LEU A 13 -1.40 -8.98 6.84
C LEU A 13 -1.77 -7.71 6.08
N ILE A 14 -2.26 -6.68 6.76
CA ILE A 14 -2.60 -5.39 6.14
C ILE A 14 -1.35 -4.75 5.51
N SER A 15 -0.22 -4.77 6.21
CA SER A 15 1.05 -4.25 5.68
C SER A 15 1.49 -5.00 4.42
N ILE A 16 1.50 -6.34 4.47
CA ILE A 16 1.85 -7.19 3.32
C ILE A 16 0.91 -6.92 2.16
N ILE A 17 -0.40 -6.96 2.39
CA ILE A 17 -1.41 -6.80 1.34
C ILE A 17 -1.29 -5.41 0.70
N SER A 18 -1.14 -4.34 1.48
CA SER A 18 -0.95 -2.97 0.94
C SER A 18 0.32 -2.85 0.10
N LEU A 19 1.44 -3.42 0.55
CA LEU A 19 2.69 -3.42 -0.21
C LEU A 19 2.59 -4.26 -1.49
N LEU A 20 1.91 -5.42 -1.42
CA LEU A 20 1.69 -6.28 -2.58
C LEU A 20 0.80 -5.59 -3.63
N LEU A 21 -0.26 -4.91 -3.19
CA LEU A 21 -1.13 -4.10 -4.04
C LEU A 21 -0.36 -2.95 -4.69
N TYR A 22 0.47 -2.24 -3.94
CA TYR A 22 1.35 -1.22 -4.49
C TYR A 22 2.26 -1.79 -5.58
N PHE A 23 2.93 -2.91 -5.28
CA PHE A 23 3.87 -3.54 -6.21
C PHE A 23 3.19 -4.07 -7.47
N PHE A 24 1.97 -4.62 -7.32
CA PHE A 24 1.14 -5.03 -8.43
C PHE A 24 0.72 -3.85 -9.31
N ILE A 25 0.31 -2.74 -8.69
CA ILE A 25 -0.06 -1.51 -9.40
C ILE A 25 1.15 -0.93 -10.15
N GLU A 26 2.34 -0.93 -9.54
CA GLU A 26 3.58 -0.42 -10.13
C GLU A 26 4.06 -1.27 -11.31
N ASN A 27 4.04 -2.59 -11.19
CA ASN A 27 4.60 -3.50 -12.20
C ASN A 27 3.59 -3.95 -13.26
N SER A 28 2.29 -3.66 -13.10
CA SER A 28 1.30 -4.06 -14.08
C SER A 28 1.37 -3.19 -15.33
N GLU A 29 1.85 -3.76 -16.42
CA GLU A 29 1.86 -3.12 -17.75
C GLU A 29 0.46 -2.65 -18.17
N ARG A 30 -0.60 -3.39 -17.79
CA ARG A 30 -1.99 -3.00 -18.08
C ARG A 30 -2.36 -1.69 -17.40
N ILE A 31 -2.03 -1.56 -16.11
CA ILE A 31 -2.32 -0.33 -15.36
C ILE A 31 -1.49 0.83 -15.90
N ASN A 32 -0.22 0.59 -16.21
CA ASN A 32 0.65 1.62 -16.76
C ASN A 32 0.18 2.08 -18.15
N SER A 33 -0.23 1.15 -19.00
CA SER A 33 -0.78 1.46 -20.33
C SER A 33 -2.11 2.24 -20.24
N ALA A 34 -2.98 1.91 -19.29
CA ALA A 34 -4.20 2.66 -19.02
C ALA A 34 -3.89 4.09 -18.54
N ILE A 35 -2.92 4.26 -17.63
CA ILE A 35 -2.48 5.58 -17.16
C ILE A 35 -1.95 6.44 -18.31
N VAL A 36 -1.12 5.86 -19.18
CA VAL A 36 -0.56 6.56 -20.35
C VAL A 36 -1.66 6.94 -21.35
N GLN A 37 -2.61 6.05 -21.63
CA GLN A 37 -3.76 6.36 -22.48
C GLN A 37 -4.62 7.49 -21.90
N ILE A 38 -4.85 7.47 -20.59
CA ILE A 38 -5.59 8.52 -19.88
C ILE A 38 -4.85 9.86 -19.96
N GLN A 39 -3.52 9.88 -19.81
CA GLN A 39 -2.71 11.09 -19.97
C GLN A 39 -2.78 11.65 -21.40
N ASN A 40 -2.69 10.77 -22.41
CA ASN A 40 -2.70 11.17 -23.83
C ASN A 40 -4.09 11.60 -24.34
N SER A 41 -5.16 11.27 -23.61
CA SER A 41 -6.53 11.56 -24.03
C SER A 41 -6.93 13.04 -23.97
N HIS A 42 -6.07 13.95 -23.47
CA HIS A 42 -6.31 15.40 -23.30
C HIS A 42 -7.62 15.79 -22.60
N ALA A 43 -8.37 14.83 -22.08
CA ALA A 43 -9.63 15.04 -21.41
C ALA A 43 -9.35 15.55 -20.00
N SER A 44 -9.96 16.67 -19.62
CA SER A 44 -9.94 17.21 -18.25
C SER A 44 -10.25 16.14 -17.18
N ARG A 45 -11.11 15.17 -17.51
CA ARG A 45 -11.43 14.03 -16.63
C ARG A 45 -10.26 13.06 -16.44
N GLY A 46 -9.44 12.85 -17.47
CA GLY A 46 -8.29 11.96 -17.41
C GLY A 46 -7.20 12.44 -16.45
N PHE A 47 -6.99 13.75 -16.38
CA PHE A 47 -6.08 14.36 -15.41
C PHE A 47 -6.52 14.11 -13.96
N GLY A 48 -7.84 14.17 -13.69
CA GLY A 48 -8.41 13.83 -12.39
C GLY A 48 -8.16 12.37 -11.98
N TYR A 49 -8.39 11.43 -12.89
CA TYR A 49 -8.09 10.01 -12.65
C TYR A 49 -6.60 9.77 -12.42
N PHE A 50 -5.72 10.42 -13.17
CA PHE A 50 -4.28 10.31 -13.00
C PHE A 50 -3.84 10.71 -11.59
N ILE A 51 -4.28 11.89 -11.12
CA ILE A 51 -3.96 12.39 -9.77
C ILE A 51 -4.50 11.44 -8.71
N LEU A 52 -5.74 10.99 -8.86
CA LEU A 52 -6.41 10.12 -7.89
C LEU A 52 -5.71 8.76 -7.80
N PHE A 53 -5.27 8.22 -8.92
CA PHE A 53 -4.48 6.98 -8.97
C PHE A 53 -3.14 7.15 -8.26
N ASN A 54 -2.46 8.27 -8.48
CA ASN A 54 -1.16 8.54 -7.86
C ASN A 54 -1.32 8.71 -6.34
N ILE A 55 -2.34 9.45 -5.87
CA ILE A 55 -2.66 9.60 -4.44
C ILE A 55 -2.94 8.23 -3.81
N LEU A 56 -3.75 7.38 -4.46
CA LEU A 56 -4.07 6.05 -3.97
C LEU A 56 -2.79 5.20 -3.83
N LYS A 57 -1.89 5.29 -4.81
CA LYS A 57 -0.61 4.58 -4.81
C LYS A 57 0.26 4.99 -3.61
N TRP A 58 0.42 6.30 -3.38
CA TRP A 58 1.13 6.82 -2.22
C TRP A 58 0.47 6.45 -0.89
N PHE A 59 -0.86 6.47 -0.84
CA PHE A 59 -1.62 6.07 0.34
C PHE A 59 -1.38 4.60 0.71
N LEU A 60 -1.31 3.69 -0.26
CA LEU A 60 -0.99 2.28 -0.04
C LEU A 60 0.41 2.10 0.56
N VAL A 61 1.41 2.82 0.05
CA VAL A 61 2.79 2.78 0.60
C VAL A 61 2.81 3.26 2.03
N ILE A 62 2.24 4.45 2.29
CA ILE A 62 2.22 5.07 3.62
C ILE A 62 1.51 4.14 4.60
N SER A 63 0.35 3.59 4.23
CA SER A 63 -0.39 2.64 5.05
C SER A 63 0.41 1.36 5.34
N GLY A 64 1.10 0.83 4.33
CA GLY A 64 1.96 -0.35 4.46
C GLY A 64 3.11 -0.12 5.43
N ILE A 65 3.81 1.01 5.30
CA ILE A 65 4.94 1.40 6.16
C ILE A 65 4.48 1.66 7.60
N ILE A 66 3.41 2.43 7.81
CA ILE A 66 2.87 2.71 9.16
C ILE A 66 2.51 1.40 9.86
N SER A 67 1.81 0.50 9.15
CA SER A 67 1.40 -0.80 9.69
C SER A 67 2.62 -1.66 10.06
N LEU A 68 3.68 -1.62 9.26
CA LEU A 68 4.94 -2.32 9.53
C LEU A 68 5.64 -1.76 10.77
N ILE A 69 5.74 -0.43 10.89
CA ILE A 69 6.36 0.24 12.04
C ILE A 69 5.60 -0.10 13.33
N MET A 70 4.26 -0.04 13.30
CA MET A 70 3.44 -0.43 14.46
C MET A 70 3.65 -1.90 14.84
N TYR A 71 3.73 -2.79 13.86
CA TYR A 71 4.00 -4.20 14.09
C TYR A 71 5.37 -4.42 14.74
N LEU A 72 6.42 -3.77 14.23
CA LEU A 72 7.78 -3.83 14.80
C LEU A 72 7.81 -3.30 16.24
N LYS A 73 7.14 -2.16 16.51
CA LYS A 73 7.03 -1.61 17.87
C LYS A 73 6.40 -2.61 18.83
N ILE A 74 5.32 -3.29 18.43
CA ILE A 74 4.65 -4.29 19.26
C ILE A 74 5.58 -5.47 19.57
N ILE A 75 6.37 -5.93 18.60
CA ILE A 75 7.34 -7.00 18.84
C ILE A 75 8.41 -6.54 19.82
N PHE A 76 9.04 -5.39 19.59
CA PHE A 76 10.11 -4.87 20.44
C PHE A 76 9.67 -4.65 21.89
N THR A 77 8.50 -4.02 22.10
CA THR A 77 7.94 -3.83 23.45
C THR A 77 7.68 -5.16 24.15
N ARG A 78 7.31 -6.22 23.40
CA ARG A 78 7.01 -7.53 23.97
C ARG A 78 8.25 -8.38 24.23
N THR A 79 9.37 -8.09 23.56
CA THR A 79 10.67 -8.72 23.83
C THR A 79 11.36 -8.10 25.05
N ASN A 80 11.14 -6.80 25.30
CA ASN A 80 11.74 -6.08 26.44
C ASN A 80 10.90 -6.12 27.73
N SER A 81 9.79 -6.89 27.75
CA SER A 81 8.91 -7.07 28.91
C SER A 81 8.83 -8.54 29.28
#